data_AF-A0A953SRA8-F1
#
_entry.id   AF-A0A953SRA8-F1
#
_cell.length_a   1.000
_cell.length_b   1.000
_cell.length_c   1.000
_cell.angle_alpha   90.00
_cell.angle_beta   90.00
_cell.angle_gamma   90.00
#
_symmetry.space_group_name_H-M   'P 1'
#
loop_
_entity.id
_entity.type
_entity.pdbx_description
1 polymer ?
#
loop_
_entity_poly.entity_id
_entity_poly.type
_entity_poly.pdbx_seq_one_letter_code
_entity_poly.pdbx_strand_id
1 'polypeptide(L)'
;MEKIIKGKAFVLGDNIDTDQIIPAEHLVYSLTDPEEVKMYGKYALSGVPLKASGLPDGGITFTKQTEYESEFSIIVGGSNFGCGSSREHAPFALQAAGVKAIIAESYARIFYRNSVDGGFVIPYETQIKLNDKIKTGDELEIDLTNNIVKNLTSEELYTLNPLGDILPIIEAGNIFEYARQNNMM
;
A
#
# COMPACT_ATOMS: atom_id res chain seq x y z
N MET A 1 -7.54 6.37 15.18
CA MET A 1 -6.59 5.63 14.35
C MET A 1 -5.45 5.10 15.20
N GLU A 2 -4.95 3.87 14.95
CA GLU A 2 -3.72 3.39 15.58
C GLU A 2 -2.53 4.22 15.10
N LYS A 3 -1.74 4.77 16.02
CA LYS A 3 -0.56 5.60 15.68
C LYS A 3 0.66 4.78 15.30
N ILE A 4 0.61 3.46 15.54
CA ILE A 4 1.65 2.50 15.23
C ILE A 4 1.06 1.44 14.31
N ILE A 5 1.71 1.19 13.18
CA ILE A 5 1.34 0.12 12.26
C ILE A 5 2.44 -0.94 12.30
N LYS A 6 2.08 -2.17 12.66
CA LYS A 6 2.99 -3.32 12.63
C LYS A 6 2.55 -4.31 11.56
N GLY A 7 3.53 -4.89 10.87
CA GLY A 7 3.25 -5.87 9.85
C GLY A 7 4.48 -6.37 9.11
N LYS A 8 4.33 -7.52 8.46
CA LYS A 8 5.34 -8.03 7.53
C LYS A 8 5.40 -7.19 6.27
N ALA A 9 6.62 -6.92 5.82
CA ALA A 9 6.92 -6.23 4.59
C ALA A 9 6.76 -7.13 3.37
N PHE A 10 6.16 -6.60 2.31
CA PHE A 10 6.28 -7.12 0.95
C PHE A 10 7.05 -6.13 0.08
N VAL A 11 8.14 -6.56 -0.53
CA VAL A 11 9.07 -5.66 -1.22
C VAL A 11 8.93 -5.77 -2.74
N LEU A 12 8.82 -4.62 -3.38
CA LEU A 12 8.65 -4.44 -4.82
C LEU A 12 9.69 -3.47 -5.39
N GLY A 13 9.86 -3.53 -6.71
CA GLY A 13 10.79 -2.67 -7.44
C GLY A 13 10.24 -1.28 -7.78
N ASP A 14 10.86 -0.66 -8.77
CA ASP A 14 10.46 0.60 -9.38
C ASP A 14 9.30 0.40 -10.37
N ASN A 15 8.55 1.47 -10.64
CA ASN A 15 7.50 1.54 -11.68
C ASN A 15 6.44 0.44 -11.58
N ILE A 16 6.02 0.11 -10.35
CA ILE A 16 4.87 -0.78 -10.16
C ILE A 16 3.61 -0.08 -10.68
N ASP A 17 3.07 -0.55 -11.80
CA ASP A 17 1.93 0.08 -12.44
C ASP A 17 0.57 -0.47 -11.95
N THR A 18 -0.51 0.21 -12.32
CA THR A 18 -1.87 -0.19 -11.90
C THR A 18 -2.33 -1.53 -12.46
N ASP A 19 -1.83 -1.97 -13.62
CA ASP A 19 -2.13 -3.28 -14.19
C ASP A 19 -1.38 -4.40 -13.44
N GLN A 20 -0.19 -4.10 -12.92
CA GLN A 20 0.54 -5.00 -12.03
C GLN A 20 -0.15 -5.12 -10.67
N ILE A 21 -0.68 -4.01 -10.13
CA ILE A 21 -1.44 -4.00 -8.88
C ILE A 21 -2.78 -4.72 -9.01
N ILE A 22 -3.54 -4.44 -10.07
CA ILE A 22 -4.80 -5.13 -10.35
C ILE A 22 -5.06 -5.15 -11.87
N PRO A 23 -4.90 -6.32 -12.52
CA PRO A 23 -5.18 -6.49 -13.94
C PRO A 23 -6.62 -6.08 -14.31
N ALA A 24 -6.78 -5.49 -15.50
CA ALA A 24 -8.06 -4.96 -15.96
C ALA A 24 -9.19 -6.00 -16.00
N GLU A 25 -8.87 -7.27 -16.21
CA GLU A 25 -9.84 -8.37 -16.23
C GLU A 25 -10.53 -8.63 -14.87
N HIS A 26 -9.95 -8.13 -13.78
CA HIS A 26 -10.50 -8.25 -12.43
C HIS A 26 -11.33 -7.03 -12.01
N LEU A 27 -11.53 -6.03 -12.88
CA LEU A 27 -12.34 -4.83 -12.59
C LEU A 27 -13.85 -5.06 -12.74
N VAL A 28 -14.26 -6.33 -12.82
CA VAL A 28 -15.66 -6.73 -13.02
C VAL A 28 -16.44 -6.84 -11.71
N TYR A 29 -15.75 -6.86 -10.58
CA TYR A 29 -16.31 -7.06 -9.25
C TYR A 29 -16.85 -5.75 -8.66
N SER A 30 -17.95 -5.84 -7.94
CA SER A 30 -18.53 -4.75 -7.17
C SER A 30 -17.61 -4.32 -6.03
N LEU A 31 -17.46 -3.00 -5.85
CA LEU A 31 -16.73 -2.40 -4.73
C LEU A 31 -17.54 -2.39 -3.41
N THR A 32 -18.83 -2.73 -3.47
CA THR A 32 -19.73 -2.64 -2.31
C THR A 32 -20.31 -3.98 -1.88
N ASP A 33 -20.23 -5.01 -2.73
CA ASP A 33 -20.65 -6.36 -2.35
C ASP A 33 -19.51 -7.04 -1.56
N PRO A 34 -19.74 -7.43 -0.28
CA PRO A 34 -18.68 -7.99 0.55
C PRO A 34 -18.03 -9.27 0.01
N GLU A 35 -18.74 -10.10 -0.76
CA GLU A 35 -18.15 -11.32 -1.33
C GLU A 35 -17.34 -11.02 -2.59
N GLU A 36 -17.78 -10.07 -3.40
CA GLU A 36 -17.03 -9.64 -4.58
C GLU A 36 -15.80 -8.79 -4.22
N VAL A 37 -15.87 -8.00 -3.15
CA VAL A 37 -14.74 -7.19 -2.64
C VAL A 37 -13.53 -8.06 -2.32
N LYS A 38 -13.74 -9.24 -1.73
CA LYS A 38 -12.65 -10.19 -1.42
C LYS A 38 -11.84 -10.57 -2.65
N MET A 39 -12.45 -10.57 -3.83
CA MET A 39 -11.74 -10.90 -5.08
C MET A 39 -10.68 -9.86 -5.41
N TYR A 40 -10.87 -8.59 -5.07
CA TYR A 40 -9.82 -7.58 -5.23
C TYR A 40 -8.59 -7.89 -4.37
N GLY A 41 -8.78 -8.33 -3.12
CA GLY A 41 -7.68 -8.73 -2.25
C GLY A 41 -6.95 -9.98 -2.75
N LYS A 42 -7.70 -10.96 -3.27
CA LYS A 42 -7.16 -12.16 -3.91
C LYS A 42 -6.26 -11.86 -5.12
N TYR A 43 -6.65 -10.89 -5.93
CA TYR A 43 -5.93 -10.52 -7.15
C TYR A 43 -4.98 -9.33 -6.97
N ALA A 44 -4.81 -8.83 -5.76
CA ALA A 44 -3.84 -7.78 -5.46
C ALA A 44 -2.42 -8.24 -5.85
N LEU A 45 -1.73 -7.39 -6.60
CA LEU A 45 -0.39 -7.61 -7.15
C LEU A 45 -0.26 -8.85 -8.07
N SER A 46 -1.37 -9.40 -8.59
CA SER A 46 -1.35 -10.59 -9.44
C SER A 46 -0.70 -10.37 -10.80
N GLY A 47 -0.61 -9.11 -11.26
CA GLY A 47 0.07 -8.74 -12.50
C GLY A 47 1.57 -8.53 -12.34
N VAL A 48 2.12 -8.53 -11.12
CA VAL A 48 3.57 -8.43 -10.90
C VAL A 48 4.24 -9.73 -11.37
N PRO A 49 5.25 -9.67 -12.26
CA PRO A 49 6.00 -10.86 -12.65
C PRO A 49 6.60 -11.54 -11.42
N LEU A 50 6.45 -12.86 -11.29
CA LEU A 50 6.83 -13.59 -10.08
C LEU A 50 8.28 -13.36 -9.65
N LYS A 51 9.22 -13.19 -10.59
CA LYS A 51 10.63 -12.86 -10.29
C LYS A 51 10.84 -11.49 -9.66
N ALA A 52 9.96 -10.54 -9.92
CA ALA A 52 9.96 -9.19 -9.34
C ALA A 52 9.03 -9.08 -8.13
N SER A 53 8.33 -10.16 -7.77
CA SER A 53 7.37 -10.22 -6.68
C SER A 53 8.05 -10.79 -5.42
N GLY A 54 8.20 -9.94 -4.40
CA GLY A 54 8.82 -10.29 -3.12
C GLY A 54 10.35 -10.23 -3.14
N LEU A 55 10.90 -9.03 -3.33
CA LEU A 55 12.35 -8.79 -3.37
C LEU A 55 13.02 -8.97 -1.99
N PRO A 56 14.34 -9.23 -1.92
CA PRO A 56 15.29 -9.32 -3.04
C PRO A 56 15.28 -10.64 -3.80
N ASP A 57 14.77 -11.72 -3.19
CA ASP A 57 14.86 -13.06 -3.77
C ASP A 57 13.88 -13.26 -4.94
N GLY A 58 12.74 -12.55 -4.91
CA GLY A 58 11.64 -12.78 -5.82
C GLY A 58 10.98 -14.14 -5.58
N GLY A 59 10.03 -14.51 -6.43
CA GLY A 59 9.40 -15.84 -6.34
C GLY A 59 8.28 -15.95 -5.31
N ILE A 60 7.91 -14.86 -4.65
CA ILE A 60 6.92 -14.86 -3.57
C ILE A 60 5.62 -14.24 -4.09
N THR A 61 4.53 -14.99 -4.00
CA THR A 61 3.19 -14.48 -4.31
C THR A 61 2.69 -13.60 -3.18
N PHE A 62 2.11 -12.45 -3.50
CA PHE A 62 1.58 -11.53 -2.50
C PHE A 62 0.38 -12.10 -1.74
N THR A 63 -0.66 -12.50 -2.46
CA THR A 63 -1.83 -13.22 -1.90
C THR A 63 -1.81 -14.65 -2.43
N LYS A 64 -1.97 -15.64 -1.55
CA LYS A 64 -2.05 -17.05 -1.97
C LYS A 64 -3.37 -17.27 -2.70
N GLN A 65 -3.40 -18.14 -3.72
CA GLN A 65 -4.61 -18.36 -4.55
C GLN A 65 -5.84 -18.84 -3.76
N THR A 66 -5.62 -19.45 -2.60
CA THR A 66 -6.66 -19.95 -1.69
C THR A 66 -7.13 -18.91 -0.68
N GLU A 67 -6.50 -17.75 -0.63
CA GLU A 67 -6.74 -16.68 0.35
C GLU A 67 -7.25 -15.41 -0.36
N TYR A 68 -7.82 -14.51 0.43
CA TYR A 68 -8.32 -13.20 -0.04
C TYR A 68 -7.56 -12.02 0.58
N GLU A 69 -6.81 -12.29 1.64
CA GLU A 69 -5.94 -11.33 2.33
C GLU A 69 -4.52 -11.87 2.30
N SER A 70 -3.55 -10.96 2.30
CA SER A 70 -2.14 -11.27 2.38
C SER A 70 -1.67 -11.33 3.83
N GLU A 71 -0.62 -12.13 4.10
CA GLU A 71 0.09 -12.05 5.38
C GLU A 71 0.97 -10.79 5.49
N PHE A 72 1.17 -10.07 4.38
CA PHE A 72 1.93 -8.83 4.32
C PHE A 72 1.00 -7.62 4.38
N SER A 73 1.14 -6.79 5.41
CA SER A 73 0.30 -5.60 5.61
C SER A 73 1.03 -4.28 5.36
N ILE A 74 2.34 -4.33 5.07
CA ILE A 74 3.13 -3.16 4.66
C ILE A 74 3.82 -3.48 3.34
N ILE A 75 3.70 -2.59 2.35
CA ILE A 75 4.42 -2.70 1.08
C ILE A 75 5.59 -1.73 1.08
N VAL A 76 6.76 -2.18 0.62
CA VAL A 76 7.92 -1.32 0.33
C VAL A 76 8.16 -1.33 -1.17
N GLY A 77 8.02 -0.17 -1.82
CA GLY A 77 8.22 0.01 -3.25
C GLY A 77 9.38 0.94 -3.57
N GLY A 78 9.78 0.98 -4.84
CA GLY A 78 10.74 1.94 -5.36
C GLY A 78 10.11 3.25 -5.80
N SER A 79 10.65 3.82 -6.87
CA SER A 79 10.16 5.04 -7.50
C SER A 79 8.91 4.82 -8.36
N ASN A 80 8.10 5.88 -8.52
CA ASN A 80 6.94 5.94 -9.41
C ASN A 80 5.90 4.83 -9.16
N PHE A 81 5.62 4.54 -7.89
CA PHE A 81 4.66 3.51 -7.49
C PHE A 81 3.23 3.88 -7.87
N GLY A 82 2.47 2.92 -8.40
CA GLY A 82 1.10 3.08 -8.85
C GLY A 82 0.97 3.83 -10.18
N CYS A 83 1.99 3.78 -11.03
CA CYS A 83 1.97 4.48 -12.31
C CYS A 83 1.02 3.83 -13.33
N GLY A 84 0.81 4.51 -14.46
CA GLY A 84 -0.10 4.04 -15.50
C GLY A 84 -1.51 4.62 -15.37
N SER A 85 -2.52 3.77 -15.46
CA SER A 85 -3.91 4.19 -15.66
C SER A 85 -4.59 4.72 -14.40
N SER A 86 -5.59 5.60 -14.56
CA SER A 86 -6.36 6.13 -13.43
C SER A 86 -7.36 5.09 -12.90
N ARG A 87 -6.90 4.22 -12.00
CA ARG A 87 -7.74 3.16 -11.37
C ARG A 87 -7.78 3.33 -9.86
N GLU A 88 -8.94 3.69 -9.33
CA GLU A 88 -9.21 3.67 -7.89
C GLU A 88 -9.17 2.23 -7.33
N HIS A 89 -9.51 1.25 -8.16
CA HIS A 89 -9.42 -0.17 -7.84
C HIS A 89 -8.01 -0.62 -7.42
N ALA A 90 -6.94 0.06 -7.87
CA ALA A 90 -5.58 -0.34 -7.54
C ALA A 90 -5.27 -0.17 -6.04
N PRO A 91 -5.37 1.02 -5.43
CA PRO A 91 -5.18 1.14 -3.98
C PRO A 91 -6.28 0.41 -3.18
N PHE A 92 -7.51 0.34 -3.69
CA PHE A 92 -8.58 -0.44 -3.07
C PHE A 92 -8.24 -1.94 -2.98
N ALA A 93 -7.69 -2.54 -4.02
CA ALA A 93 -7.31 -3.95 -4.02
C ALA A 93 -6.23 -4.26 -2.97
N LEU A 94 -5.28 -3.35 -2.78
CA LEU A 94 -4.27 -3.47 -1.73
C LEU A 94 -4.91 -3.41 -0.35
N GLN A 95 -5.83 -2.46 -0.11
CA GLN A 95 -6.60 -2.40 1.14
C GLN A 95 -7.40 -3.69 1.38
N ALA A 96 -8.12 -4.18 0.37
CA ALA A 96 -8.91 -5.41 0.45
C ALA A 96 -8.04 -6.64 0.73
N ALA A 97 -6.76 -6.61 0.35
CA ALA A 97 -5.78 -7.63 0.70
C ALA A 97 -5.19 -7.48 2.12
N GLY A 98 -5.60 -6.46 2.89
CA GLY A 98 -5.11 -6.21 4.25
C GLY A 98 -3.90 -5.27 4.35
N VAL A 99 -3.50 -4.62 3.25
CA VAL A 99 -2.43 -3.60 3.27
C VAL A 99 -2.90 -2.37 4.03
N LYS A 100 -2.10 -1.92 4.98
CA LYS A 100 -2.35 -0.71 5.77
C LYS A 100 -1.55 0.48 5.27
N ALA A 101 -0.30 0.24 4.87
CA ALA A 101 0.62 1.29 4.45
C ALA A 101 1.52 0.83 3.30
N ILE A 102 1.91 1.79 2.49
CA ILE A 102 2.93 1.64 1.44
C ILE A 102 4.03 2.64 1.76
N ILE A 103 5.28 2.23 1.64
CA ILE A 103 6.44 3.10 1.74
C ILE A 103 7.18 3.04 0.40
N ALA A 104 7.28 4.16 -0.31
CA ALA A 104 7.92 4.22 -1.62
C ALA A 104 8.82 5.45 -1.76
N GLU A 105 9.72 5.47 -2.73
CA GLU A 105 10.53 6.66 -3.01
C GLU A 105 9.68 7.80 -3.60
N SER A 106 8.70 7.43 -4.42
CA SER A 106 7.75 8.37 -5.02
C SER A 106 6.53 7.64 -5.55
N TYR A 107 5.44 8.38 -5.72
CA TYR A 107 4.19 7.86 -6.25
C TYR A 107 3.78 8.55 -7.56
N ALA A 108 3.06 7.81 -8.39
CA ALA A 108 2.26 8.42 -9.43
C ALA A 108 1.13 9.24 -8.79
N ARG A 109 0.97 10.49 -9.25
CA ARG A 109 0.08 11.49 -8.64
C ARG A 109 -1.36 11.01 -8.43
N ILE A 110 -1.91 10.27 -9.40
CA ILE A 110 -3.29 9.80 -9.36
C ILE A 110 -3.45 8.68 -8.33
N PHE A 111 -2.52 7.72 -8.29
CA PHE A 111 -2.54 6.65 -7.31
C PHE A 111 -2.42 7.22 -5.89
N TYR A 112 -1.48 8.13 -5.65
CA TYR A 112 -1.31 8.80 -4.37
C TYR A 112 -2.61 9.45 -3.89
N ARG A 113 -3.24 10.25 -4.76
CA ARG A 113 -4.51 10.91 -4.45
C ARG A 113 -5.60 9.90 -4.14
N ASN A 114 -5.78 8.86 -4.96
CA ASN A 114 -6.84 7.87 -4.73
C ASN A 114 -6.63 7.12 -3.40
N SER A 115 -5.40 6.80 -3.02
CA SER A 115 -5.07 6.17 -1.74
C SER A 115 -5.52 7.02 -0.55
N VAL A 116 -5.27 8.32 -0.59
CA VAL A 116 -5.64 9.28 0.46
C VAL A 116 -7.13 9.56 0.45
N ASP A 117 -7.69 9.91 -0.72
CA ASP A 117 -9.08 10.34 -0.87
C ASP A 117 -10.04 9.22 -0.46
N GLY A 118 -9.75 7.98 -0.85
CA GLY A 118 -10.55 6.81 -0.49
C GLY A 118 -10.19 6.19 0.86
N GLY A 119 -9.10 6.64 1.50
CA GLY A 119 -8.63 6.05 2.75
C GLY A 119 -8.21 4.59 2.64
N PHE A 120 -7.72 4.19 1.47
CA PHE A 120 -7.43 2.79 1.18
C PHE A 120 -6.13 2.34 1.84
N VAL A 121 -5.05 3.11 1.64
CA VAL A 121 -3.72 2.81 2.17
C VAL A 121 -3.00 4.11 2.48
N ILE A 122 -2.12 4.10 3.48
CA ILE A 122 -1.28 5.25 3.81
C ILE A 122 -0.05 5.29 2.88
N PRO A 123 0.14 6.32 2.04
CA PRO A 123 1.26 6.39 1.10
C PRO A 123 2.42 7.21 1.68
N TYR A 124 3.32 6.56 2.42
CA TYR A 124 4.54 7.20 2.90
C TYR A 124 5.59 7.33 1.82
N GLU A 125 6.17 8.51 1.66
CA GLU A 125 7.36 8.71 0.84
C GLU A 125 8.62 8.62 1.69
N THR A 126 9.74 8.26 1.07
CA THR A 126 11.06 8.24 1.70
C THR A 126 12.13 8.72 0.72
N GLN A 127 13.16 9.40 1.24
CA GLN A 127 14.31 9.86 0.45
C GLN A 127 15.33 8.76 0.16
N ILE A 128 15.22 7.62 0.84
CA ILE A 128 16.14 6.50 0.72
C ILE A 128 15.44 5.32 0.04
N LYS A 129 16.18 4.62 -0.82
CA LYS A 129 15.70 3.44 -1.53
C LYS A 129 15.55 2.24 -0.58
N LEU A 130 14.42 2.18 0.13
CA LEU A 130 14.19 1.19 1.18
C LEU A 130 14.02 -0.23 0.65
N ASN A 131 13.61 -0.42 -0.60
CA ASN A 131 13.55 -1.74 -1.22
C ASN A 131 14.93 -2.38 -1.46
N ASP A 132 16.04 -1.64 -1.30
CA ASP A 132 17.41 -2.19 -1.26
C ASP A 132 17.84 -2.61 0.16
N LYS A 133 17.10 -2.19 1.19
CA LYS A 133 17.46 -2.33 2.61
C LYS A 133 16.53 -3.27 3.38
N ILE A 134 15.27 -3.32 2.99
CA ILE A 134 14.23 -4.16 3.59
C ILE A 134 13.99 -5.35 2.67
N LYS A 135 13.77 -6.52 3.27
CA LYS A 135 13.48 -7.75 2.54
C LYS A 135 12.04 -8.19 2.79
N THR A 136 11.49 -8.89 1.82
CA THR A 136 10.15 -9.48 1.97
C THR A 136 10.15 -10.45 3.14
N GLY A 137 9.16 -10.31 4.02
CA GLY A 137 9.05 -11.05 5.27
C GLY A 137 9.66 -10.36 6.50
N ASP A 138 10.38 -9.25 6.34
CA ASP A 138 10.83 -8.45 7.49
C ASP A 138 9.62 -7.89 8.27
N GLU A 139 9.71 -7.88 9.60
CA GLU A 139 8.69 -7.29 10.47
C GLU A 139 8.96 -5.80 10.61
N LEU A 140 8.02 -4.95 10.21
CA LEU A 140 8.15 -3.49 10.28
C LEU A 140 7.19 -2.88 11.30
N GLU A 141 7.64 -1.78 11.90
CA GLU A 141 6.85 -0.91 12.77
C GLU A 141 6.92 0.53 12.25
N ILE A 142 5.81 1.06 11.76
CA ILE A 142 5.69 2.46 11.32
C ILE A 142 5.09 3.28 12.47
N ASP A 143 5.79 4.33 12.88
CA ASP A 143 5.29 5.33 13.82
C ASP A 143 4.85 6.58 13.06
N LEU A 144 3.54 6.81 13.05
CA LEU A 144 2.92 7.93 12.35
C LEU A 144 3.21 9.28 13.01
N THR A 145 3.49 9.29 14.31
CA THR A 145 3.76 10.54 15.04
C THR A 145 5.16 11.04 14.74
N ASN A 146 6.12 10.12 14.74
CA ASN A 146 7.53 10.44 14.54
C ASN A 146 7.96 10.37 13.06
N ASN A 147 7.09 9.90 12.17
CA ASN A 147 7.37 9.66 10.74
C ASN A 147 8.62 8.79 10.56
N ILE A 148 8.64 7.64 11.23
CA ILE A 148 9.73 6.68 11.15
C ILE A 148 9.18 5.29 10.87
N VAL A 149 9.99 4.46 10.20
CA VAL A 149 9.80 3.01 10.13
C VAL A 149 11.00 2.33 10.76
N LYS A 150 10.73 1.40 11.67
CA LYS A 150 11.71 0.52 12.26
C LYS A 150 11.58 -0.86 11.64
N ASN A 151 12.68 -1.41 11.12
CA ASN A 151 12.77 -2.82 10.79
C ASN A 151 13.08 -3.59 12.08
N LEU A 152 12.12 -4.36 12.58
CA LEU A 152 12.25 -5.13 13.81
C LEU A 152 13.14 -6.38 13.62
N THR A 153 13.30 -6.85 12.37
CA THR A 153 14.16 -7.98 12.04
C THR A 153 15.64 -7.57 12.01
N SER A 154 15.98 -6.44 11.39
CA SER A 154 17.35 -5.93 11.30
C SER A 154 17.73 -4.93 12.41
N GLU A 155 16.76 -4.51 13.21
CA GLU A 155 16.85 -3.42 14.22
C GLU A 155 17.20 -2.03 13.66
N GLU A 156 17.15 -1.85 12.35
CA GLU A 156 17.42 -0.57 11.69
C GLU A 156 16.22 0.38 11.75
N LEU A 157 16.51 1.68 11.73
CA LEU A 157 15.51 2.74 11.79
C LEU A 157 15.70 3.71 10.63
N TYR A 158 14.58 4.06 10.00
CA TYR A 158 14.52 4.91 8.82
C TYR A 158 13.51 6.03 9.00
N THR A 159 13.88 7.24 8.55
CA THR A 159 12.98 8.39 8.53
C THR A 159 12.14 8.38 7.26
N LEU A 160 10.85 8.69 7.42
CA LEU A 160 9.88 8.86 6.36
C LEU A 160 9.58 10.35 6.17
N ASN A 161 9.16 10.73 4.97
CA ASN A 161 8.65 12.06 4.72
C ASN A 161 7.37 12.27 5.55
N PRO A 162 7.20 13.42 6.23
CA PRO A 162 5.98 13.71 6.94
C PRO A 162 4.76 13.70 6.03
N LEU A 163 3.65 13.12 6.50
CA LEU A 163 2.38 13.12 5.77
C LEU A 163 1.79 14.54 5.62
N GLY A 164 2.20 15.50 6.45
CA GLY A 164 1.78 16.89 6.31
C GLY A 164 0.25 17.06 6.32
N ASP A 165 -0.26 17.85 5.37
CA ASP A 165 -1.66 18.25 5.31
C ASP A 165 -2.65 17.12 4.98
N ILE A 166 -2.17 15.94 4.56
CA ILE A 166 -3.03 14.79 4.32
C ILE A 166 -3.27 13.95 5.58
N LEU A 167 -2.49 14.15 6.65
CA LEU A 167 -2.65 13.40 7.91
C LEU A 167 -4.07 13.50 8.48
N PRO A 168 -4.72 14.69 8.55
CA PRO A 168 -6.09 14.79 9.03
C PRO A 168 -7.11 14.02 8.18
N ILE A 169 -6.88 13.89 6.87
CA ILE A 169 -7.74 13.12 5.97
C ILE A 169 -7.58 11.62 6.25
N ILE A 170 -6.35 11.17 6.41
CA ILE A 170 -6.02 9.79 6.79
C ILE A 170 -6.63 9.43 8.15
N GLU A 171 -6.54 10.32 9.14
CA GLU A 171 -7.10 10.12 10.48
C GLU A 171 -8.63 10.06 10.47
N ALA A 172 -9.27 10.84 9.60
CA ALA A 172 -10.72 10.80 9.39
C ALA A 172 -11.17 9.54 8.63
N GLY A 173 -10.25 8.89 7.92
CA GLY A 173 -10.47 7.62 7.23
C GLY A 173 -10.84 7.75 5.76
N ASN A 174 -11.17 8.94 5.25
CA ASN A 174 -11.26 9.30 3.82
C ASN A 174 -11.62 10.79 3.69
N ILE A 175 -11.59 11.32 2.46
CA ILE A 175 -11.87 12.74 2.19
C ILE A 175 -13.30 13.15 2.56
N PHE A 176 -14.27 12.25 2.41
CA PHE A 176 -15.67 12.56 2.71
C PHE A 176 -15.92 12.63 4.21
N GLU A 177 -15.38 11.71 5.00
CA GLU A 177 -15.45 11.78 6.46
C GLU A 177 -14.73 13.02 7.00
N TYR A 178 -13.56 13.34 6.45
CA TYR A 178 -12.86 14.57 6.79
C TYR A 178 -13.73 15.81 6.55
N ALA A 179 -14.36 15.91 5.37
CA ALA A 179 -15.22 17.03 5.03
C ALA A 179 -16.47 17.11 5.94
N ARG A 180 -17.09 15.99 6.31
CA ARG A 180 -18.22 15.97 7.27
C ARG A 180 -17.79 16.45 8.65
N GLN A 181 -16.64 15.98 9.15
CA GLN A 181 -16.12 16.37 10.46
C GLN A 181 -15.78 17.87 10.53
N ASN A 182 -15.47 18.49 9.38
CA ASN A 182 -15.12 19.91 9.27
C ASN A 182 -16.27 20.79 8.76
N ASN A 183 -17.51 20.27 8.66
CA ASN A 183 -18.69 20.99 8.17
C ASN A 183 -18.50 21.61 6.75
N MET A 184 -17.79 20.90 5.87
CA MET A 184 -17.61 21.27 4.46
C MET A 184 -18.68 20.64 3.56
N MET A 185 -19.46 19.69 4.09
CA MET A 185 -20.62 19.04 3.47
C MET A 185 -21.79 18.99 4.44
#